data_AF-A0A8H6XB90-F1
#
_entry.id   AF-A0A8H6XB90-F1
#
_cell.length_a   1.000
_cell.length_b   1.000
_cell.length_c   1.000
_cell.angle_alpha   90.00
_cell.angle_beta   90.00
_cell.angle_gamma   90.00
#
_symmetry.space_group_name_H-M   'P 1'
#
loop_
_entity.id
_entity.type
_entity.pdbx_description
1 polymer ?
#
loop_
_entity_poly.entity_id
_entity_poly.type
_entity_poly.pdbx_seq_one_letter_code
_entity_poly.pdbx_strand_id
1 'polypeptide(L)'
;MSLSQLALPPELWDAILDHLHHDRATLRAAALVCRTWVPTSRFYLFEDISLSPKYPARAAYLNALLMSPHSTIAPAVRKLALPGALTPIQVCTPSGVRQFTSLIGLVPSLAYLPRLVELEVSDLALAGAWKTVERLTLTGVCAGPGLLRVVQALPRLTQLTLECVTAIVYHGGGRAVESGPRTVAICGSSLAFLGWAALAAPHVVTLSVDTLVSAELHFLAEYLCVLGATLQHLDLTFFDLDPLDAFALPTILEPCISLEMLRLHFNSEHDIRRFFAFGCQGPWPPAMRIEIVVDHPTEFEFDSDCENLDELFHDSNIDVCVVHSSA
;
A
#
# COMPACT_ATOMS: atom_id res chain seq x y z
N MET A 1 14.93 52.16 28.26
CA MET A 1 15.23 51.31 27.09
C MET A 1 14.44 50.01 27.24
N SER A 2 13.35 49.87 26.49
CA SER A 2 12.51 48.67 26.54
C SER A 2 13.23 47.51 25.85
N LEU A 3 13.40 46.39 26.56
CA LEU A 3 13.89 45.11 26.03
C LEU A 3 12.80 44.44 25.16
N SER A 4 12.30 45.14 24.16
CA SER A 4 11.18 44.69 23.31
C SER A 4 11.61 44.01 22.01
N GLN A 5 12.89 43.68 21.81
CA GLN A 5 13.38 43.21 20.50
C GLN A 5 14.50 42.15 20.58
N LEU A 6 14.22 41.02 21.21
CA LEU A 6 14.98 39.78 20.99
C LEU A 6 14.03 38.60 20.72
N ALA A 7 12.90 38.89 20.09
CA ALA A 7 12.02 37.84 19.57
C ALA A 7 12.59 37.35 18.24
N LEU A 8 13.03 36.09 18.22
CA LEU A 8 13.34 35.39 16.98
C LEU A 8 12.09 35.39 16.09
N PRO A 9 12.23 35.66 14.78
CA PRO A 9 11.16 35.54 13.81
C PRO A 9 10.47 34.16 13.88
N PRO A 10 9.14 34.07 13.69
CA PRO A 10 8.41 32.81 13.70
C PRO A 10 8.99 31.76 12.75
N GLU A 11 9.50 32.17 11.59
CA GLU A 11 10.09 31.29 10.58
C GLU A 11 11.33 30.57 11.10
N LEU A 12 12.11 31.23 11.96
CA LEU A 12 13.28 30.60 12.59
C LEU A 12 12.86 29.60 13.67
N TRP A 13 11.78 29.89 14.40
CA TRP A 13 11.23 28.91 15.34
C TRP A 13 10.67 27.70 14.62
N ASP A 14 9.98 27.91 13.50
CA ASP A 14 9.47 26.82 12.68
C ASP A 14 10.61 25.94 12.16
N ALA A 15 11.68 26.53 11.62
CA ALA A 15 12.86 25.77 11.20
C ALA A 15 13.52 25.00 12.36
N ILE A 16 13.58 25.57 13.57
CA ILE A 16 14.10 24.86 14.75
C ILE A 16 13.20 23.68 15.13
N LEU A 17 11.88 23.89 15.17
CA LEU A 17 10.91 22.84 15.49
C LEU A 17 10.84 21.77 14.40
N ASP A 18 11.07 22.14 13.14
CA ASP A 18 11.20 21.23 12.01
C ASP A 18 12.33 20.24 12.24
N HIS A 19 13.47 20.65 12.83
CA HIS A 19 14.54 19.71 13.18
C HIS A 19 14.17 18.72 14.30
N LEU A 20 13.06 18.94 15.02
CA LEU A 20 12.58 18.08 16.10
C LEU A 20 11.50 17.08 15.64
N HIS A 21 11.19 17.00 14.35
CA HIS A 21 10.10 16.15 13.81
C HIS A 21 10.14 14.68 14.26
N HIS A 22 11.33 14.12 14.52
CA HIS A 22 11.48 12.75 15.05
C HIS A 22 11.41 12.64 16.58
N ASP A 23 11.63 13.74 17.33
CA ASP A 23 11.59 13.75 18.79
C ASP A 23 10.24 14.25 19.31
N ARG A 24 9.27 13.31 19.35
CA ARG A 24 7.92 13.59 19.84
C ARG A 24 7.88 14.01 21.32
N ALA A 25 8.86 13.61 22.13
CA ALA A 25 8.88 14.01 23.54
C ALA A 25 9.23 15.50 23.67
N THR A 26 10.26 15.93 22.95
CA THR A 26 10.64 17.34 22.89
C THR A 26 9.56 18.20 22.24
N LEU A 27 8.92 17.74 21.15
CA LEU A 27 7.80 18.46 20.54
C LEU A 27 6.60 18.64 21.50
N ARG A 28 6.31 17.66 22.37
CA ARG A 28 5.27 17.81 23.40
C ARG A 28 5.63 18.89 24.41
N ALA A 29 6.89 18.94 24.84
CA ALA A 29 7.36 19.99 25.74
C ALA A 29 7.33 21.37 25.04
N ALA A 30 7.79 21.44 23.79
CA ALA A 30 7.79 22.64 22.96
C ALA A 30 6.37 23.22 22.78
N ALA A 31 5.37 22.37 22.56
CA ALA A 31 3.97 22.78 22.46
C ALA A 31 3.42 23.46 23.73
N LEU A 32 4.09 23.31 24.87
CA LEU A 32 3.68 23.92 26.15
C LEU A 32 4.46 25.21 26.48
N VAL A 33 5.53 25.52 25.75
CA VAL A 33 6.38 26.70 26.02
C VAL A 33 5.64 28.00 25.71
N CYS A 34 5.09 28.14 24.50
CA CYS A 34 4.36 29.33 24.10
C CYS A 34 3.37 29.05 22.96
N ARG A 35 2.39 29.94 22.76
CA ARG A 35 1.32 29.76 21.75
C ARG A 35 1.82 29.73 20.32
N THR A 36 2.93 30.41 20.02
CA THR A 36 3.50 30.49 18.67
C THR A 36 4.12 29.17 18.22
N TRP A 37 4.57 28.31 19.14
CA TRP A 37 5.15 27.00 18.82
C TRP A 37 4.11 25.90 18.66
N VAL A 38 2.88 26.15 19.13
CA VAL A 38 1.79 25.17 19.12
C VAL A 38 1.45 24.70 17.70
N PRO A 39 1.28 25.55 16.66
CA PRO A 39 0.92 25.08 15.33
C PRO A 39 1.92 24.08 14.75
N THR A 40 3.21 24.41 14.78
CA THR A 40 4.30 23.60 14.22
C THR A 40 4.53 22.34 15.04
N SER A 41 4.48 22.44 16.37
CA SER A 41 4.56 21.25 17.23
C SER A 41 3.38 20.31 16.99
N ARG A 42 2.14 20.85 16.86
CA ARG A 42 0.94 20.06 16.59
C ARG A 42 0.97 19.41 15.22
N PHE A 43 1.51 20.10 14.22
CA PHE A 43 1.69 19.54 12.88
C PHE A 43 2.43 18.20 12.97
N TYR A 44 3.63 18.15 13.56
CA TYR A 44 4.38 16.91 13.71
C TYR A 44 3.79 15.92 14.73
N LEU A 45 3.16 16.41 15.80
CA LEU A 45 2.57 15.56 16.84
C LEU A 45 1.27 14.85 16.41
N PHE A 46 0.58 15.37 15.41
CA PHE A 46 -0.70 14.84 14.94
C PHE A 46 -0.70 14.46 13.45
N GLU A 47 0.44 14.62 12.75
CA GLU A 47 0.61 14.20 11.35
C GLU A 47 0.24 12.72 11.15
N ASP A 48 0.67 11.87 12.08
CA ASP A 48 0.45 10.43 12.09
C ASP A 48 -0.26 10.01 13.39
N ILE A 49 -1.49 9.51 13.26
CA ILE A 49 -2.32 9.03 14.36
C ILE A 49 -2.64 7.55 14.14
N SER A 50 -2.19 6.69 15.06
CA SER A 50 -2.59 5.28 15.13
C SER A 50 -3.54 5.02 16.30
N LEU A 51 -4.72 4.48 15.99
CA LEU A 51 -5.76 4.12 16.94
C LEU A 51 -5.85 2.60 17.10
N SER A 52 -5.13 2.07 18.08
CA SER A 52 -5.18 0.64 18.40
C SER A 52 -6.53 0.27 19.06
N PRO A 53 -7.13 -0.88 18.68
CA PRO A 53 -8.34 -1.43 19.29
C PRO A 53 -8.15 -1.76 20.78
N LYS A 54 -6.90 -1.92 21.24
CA LYS A 54 -6.56 -2.07 22.66
C LYS A 54 -6.96 -0.85 23.49
N TYR A 55 -7.11 0.33 22.86
CA TYR A 55 -7.41 1.59 23.51
C TYR A 55 -8.59 2.32 22.84
N PRO A 56 -9.82 1.79 22.91
CA PRO A 56 -10.99 2.34 22.19
C PRO A 56 -11.35 3.75 22.63
N ALA A 57 -10.99 4.14 23.87
CA ALA A 57 -11.17 5.50 24.36
C ALA A 57 -10.41 6.54 23.51
N ARG A 58 -9.26 6.19 22.91
CA ARG A 58 -8.50 7.11 22.04
C ARG A 58 -9.29 7.50 20.79
N ALA A 59 -10.03 6.55 20.22
CA ALA A 59 -10.93 6.81 19.10
C ALA A 59 -12.04 7.78 19.50
N ALA A 60 -12.68 7.55 20.65
CA ALA A 60 -13.70 8.45 21.17
C ALA A 60 -13.16 9.86 21.48
N TYR A 61 -11.95 9.96 22.03
CA TYR A 61 -11.30 11.26 22.28
C TYR A 61 -10.97 12.00 21.00
N LEU A 62 -10.40 11.31 20.01
CA LEU A 62 -10.14 11.91 18.70
C LEU A 62 -11.46 12.39 18.09
N ASN A 63 -12.52 11.58 18.18
CA ASN A 63 -13.84 11.95 17.68
C ASN A 63 -14.35 13.25 18.31
N ALA A 64 -14.32 13.32 19.64
CA ALA A 64 -14.71 14.51 20.38
C ALA A 64 -13.85 15.74 20.02
N LEU A 65 -12.55 15.54 19.79
CA LEU A 65 -11.64 16.59 19.36
C LEU A 65 -11.95 17.07 17.94
N LEU A 66 -12.28 16.18 17.00
CA LEU A 66 -12.61 16.55 15.62
C LEU A 66 -13.98 17.24 15.52
N MET A 67 -14.93 16.83 16.35
CA MET A 67 -16.26 17.45 16.43
C MET A 67 -16.26 18.82 17.12
N SER A 68 -15.17 19.21 17.77
CA SER A 68 -15.07 20.51 18.42
C SER A 68 -14.94 21.64 17.38
N PRO A 69 -15.76 22.70 17.45
CA PRO A 69 -15.67 23.83 16.52
C PRO A 69 -14.36 24.62 16.63
N HIS A 70 -13.60 24.41 17.72
CA HIS A 70 -12.30 25.03 17.96
C HIS A 70 -11.13 24.07 17.74
N SER A 71 -11.38 22.93 17.11
CA SER A 71 -10.34 21.96 16.81
C SER A 71 -9.32 22.57 15.86
N THR A 72 -8.07 22.62 16.31
CA THR A 72 -6.91 23.00 15.49
C THR A 72 -6.07 21.78 15.12
N ILE A 73 -6.52 20.58 15.52
CA ILE A 73 -5.84 19.31 15.27
C ILE A 73 -6.20 18.77 13.89
N ALA A 74 -7.44 18.96 13.44
CA ALA A 74 -7.93 18.40 12.18
C ALA A 74 -7.06 18.73 10.94
N PRO A 75 -6.55 19.97 10.76
CA PRO A 75 -5.65 20.28 9.64
C PRO A 75 -4.24 19.68 9.77
N ALA A 76 -3.86 19.21 10.96
CA ALA A 76 -2.56 18.59 11.20
C ALA A 76 -2.57 17.09 10.87
N VAL A 77 -3.73 16.42 10.87
CA VAL A 77 -3.81 14.97 10.60
C VAL A 77 -3.67 14.69 9.10
N ARG A 78 -2.67 13.87 8.74
CA ARG A 78 -2.37 13.47 7.36
C ARG A 78 -2.46 11.96 7.15
N LYS A 79 -2.06 11.20 8.17
CA LYS A 79 -2.10 9.73 8.20
C LYS A 79 -2.95 9.29 9.39
N LEU A 80 -3.94 8.44 9.14
CA LEU A 80 -4.76 7.83 10.19
C LEU A 80 -4.74 6.32 10.02
N ALA A 81 -4.19 5.62 11.00
CA ALA A 81 -4.16 4.16 11.03
C ALA A 81 -5.09 3.59 12.09
N LEU A 82 -5.88 2.58 11.71
CA LEU A 82 -6.81 1.84 12.58
C LEU A 82 -6.40 0.35 12.62
N PRO A 83 -5.19 0.02 13.12
CA PRO A 83 -4.62 -1.32 12.98
C PRO A 83 -5.37 -2.35 13.83
N GLY A 84 -5.76 -3.47 13.23
CA GLY A 84 -6.41 -4.58 13.93
C GLY A 84 -7.83 -4.27 14.40
N ALA A 85 -8.48 -3.26 13.81
CA ALA A 85 -9.81 -2.79 14.18
C ALA A 85 -10.85 -3.92 14.25
N LEU A 86 -10.74 -4.96 13.41
CA LEU A 86 -11.53 -6.19 13.52
C LEU A 86 -10.81 -7.37 12.87
N THR A 87 -10.11 -8.21 13.64
CA THR A 87 -9.92 -9.60 13.17
C THR A 87 -11.29 -10.32 13.23
N PRO A 88 -11.64 -11.19 12.27
CA PRO A 88 -12.94 -11.90 12.25
C PRO A 88 -13.30 -12.59 13.57
N ILE A 89 -12.28 -13.01 14.33
CA ILE A 89 -12.40 -13.70 15.62
C ILE A 89 -12.87 -12.76 16.75
N GLN A 90 -12.57 -11.46 16.69
CA GLN A 90 -12.88 -10.52 17.78
C GLN A 90 -14.31 -9.96 17.74
N VAL A 91 -14.96 -9.89 16.58
CA VAL A 91 -16.35 -9.40 16.43
C VAL A 91 -17.36 -10.30 17.17
N CYS A 92 -17.02 -11.58 17.37
CA CYS A 92 -17.84 -12.53 18.13
C CYS A 92 -17.78 -12.33 19.66
N THR A 93 -16.98 -11.39 20.15
CA THR A 93 -16.88 -11.08 21.58
C THR A 93 -17.56 -9.75 21.91
N PRO A 94 -18.22 -9.60 23.09
CA PRO A 94 -18.79 -8.33 23.53
C PRO A 94 -17.77 -7.17 23.58
N SER A 95 -16.50 -7.49 23.81
CA SER A 95 -15.38 -6.55 23.76
C SER A 95 -15.09 -6.04 22.35
N GLY A 96 -15.09 -6.91 21.34
CA GLY A 96 -14.85 -6.50 19.95
C GLY A 96 -15.99 -5.66 19.39
N VAL A 97 -17.24 -5.95 19.76
CA VAL A 97 -18.41 -5.11 19.39
C VAL A 97 -18.27 -3.69 19.95
N ARG A 98 -17.80 -3.52 21.19
CA ARG A 98 -17.58 -2.18 21.78
C ARG A 98 -16.42 -1.41 21.14
N GLN A 99 -15.38 -2.12 20.70
CA GLN A 99 -14.26 -1.51 19.96
C GLN A 99 -14.72 -1.05 18.59
N PHE A 100 -15.51 -1.87 17.89
CA PHE A 100 -16.09 -1.55 16.60
C PHE A 100 -17.04 -0.33 16.65
N THR A 101 -17.93 -0.26 17.63
CA THR A 101 -18.86 0.88 17.77
C THR A 101 -18.13 2.20 18.02
N SER A 102 -17.00 2.16 18.72
CA SER A 102 -16.18 3.36 18.97
C SER A 102 -15.49 3.86 17.69
N LEU A 103 -15.06 2.95 16.81
CA LEU A 103 -14.45 3.27 15.53
C LEU A 103 -15.48 3.72 14.49
N ILE A 104 -16.67 3.11 14.47
CA ILE A 104 -17.81 3.61 13.67
C ILE A 104 -18.20 5.03 14.11
N GLY A 105 -18.08 5.34 15.40
CA GLY A 105 -18.35 6.68 15.91
C GLY A 105 -17.46 7.78 15.31
N LEU A 106 -16.25 7.45 14.85
CA LEU A 106 -15.31 8.40 14.23
C LEU A 106 -15.69 8.82 12.81
N VAL A 107 -16.48 8.00 12.13
CA VAL A 107 -16.70 8.04 10.68
C VAL A 107 -17.27 9.37 10.21
N PRO A 108 -18.32 9.93 10.82
CA PRO A 108 -18.86 11.20 10.39
C PRO A 108 -17.82 12.32 10.53
N SER A 109 -16.90 12.18 11.49
CA SER A 109 -15.93 13.20 11.85
C SER A 109 -14.65 13.15 11.02
N LEU A 110 -14.38 12.04 10.32
CA LEU A 110 -13.29 11.95 9.35
C LEU A 110 -13.47 12.94 8.19
N ALA A 111 -14.70 13.34 7.87
CA ALA A 111 -14.98 14.38 6.88
C ALA A 111 -14.38 15.75 7.26
N TYR A 112 -14.09 15.99 8.56
CA TYR A 112 -13.46 17.22 9.03
C TYR A 112 -11.94 17.21 8.90
N LEU A 113 -11.32 16.17 8.33
CA LEU A 113 -9.88 16.10 8.10
C LEU A 113 -9.53 16.54 6.66
N PRO A 114 -9.32 17.85 6.40
CA PRO A 114 -9.14 18.37 5.04
C PRO A 114 -7.83 17.94 4.38
N ARG A 115 -6.87 17.42 5.16
CA ARG A 115 -5.53 17.03 4.71
C ARG A 115 -5.22 15.55 4.91
N LEU A 116 -6.24 14.72 5.17
CA LEU A 116 -6.03 13.28 5.26
C LEU A 116 -5.70 12.73 3.87
N VAL A 117 -4.48 12.18 3.74
CA VAL A 117 -3.96 11.61 2.49
C VAL A 117 -3.89 10.09 2.57
N GLU A 118 -3.53 9.56 3.75
CA GLU A 118 -3.37 8.13 4.02
C GLU A 118 -4.36 7.67 5.08
N LEU A 119 -5.08 6.60 4.78
CA LEU A 119 -5.99 5.94 5.71
C LEU A 119 -5.70 4.44 5.72
N GLU A 120 -5.49 3.87 6.90
CA GLU A 120 -5.31 2.42 7.09
C GLU A 120 -6.48 1.87 7.92
N VAL A 121 -7.23 0.90 7.39
CA VAL A 121 -8.41 0.33 8.08
C VAL A 121 -8.50 -1.18 7.89
N SER A 122 -8.84 -1.91 8.96
CA SER A 122 -9.02 -3.38 8.92
C SER A 122 -10.46 -3.86 8.64
N ASP A 123 -11.48 -2.98 8.59
CA ASP A 123 -12.86 -3.33 8.18
C ASP A 123 -13.68 -2.09 7.78
N LEU A 124 -14.60 -2.25 6.83
CA LEU A 124 -15.17 -1.18 6.03
C LEU A 124 -16.70 -1.16 6.04
N ALA A 125 -17.27 -0.51 7.05
CA ALA A 125 -18.67 -0.07 7.03
C ALA A 125 -18.84 1.35 6.45
N LEU A 126 -17.81 1.90 5.81
CA LEU A 126 -17.60 3.35 5.69
C LEU A 126 -17.62 3.81 4.23
N ALA A 127 -18.81 4.02 3.67
CA ALA A 127 -18.96 4.61 2.34
C ALA A 127 -19.55 6.02 2.46
N GLY A 128 -18.81 7.05 2.01
CA GLY A 128 -19.36 8.38 1.71
C GLY A 128 -18.64 9.61 2.29
N ALA A 129 -17.70 9.46 3.23
CA ALA A 129 -17.11 10.60 3.95
C ALA A 129 -15.76 11.09 3.40
N TRP A 130 -15.11 10.36 2.49
CA TRP A 130 -13.69 10.50 2.21
C TRP A 130 -13.40 11.02 0.81
N LYS A 131 -13.47 12.34 0.64
CA LYS A 131 -13.26 12.98 -0.68
C LYS A 131 -11.80 13.29 -1.02
N THR A 132 -10.90 13.22 -0.04
CA THR A 132 -9.51 13.67 -0.15
C THR A 132 -8.47 12.55 -0.14
N VAL A 133 -8.87 11.32 0.19
CA VAL A 133 -7.92 10.21 0.39
C VAL A 133 -7.37 9.78 -0.96
N GLU A 134 -6.04 9.81 -1.07
CA GLU A 134 -5.29 9.43 -2.27
C GLU A 134 -4.62 8.07 -2.11
N ARG A 135 -4.34 7.65 -0.86
CA ARG A 135 -3.69 6.39 -0.53
C ARG A 135 -4.51 5.65 0.53
N LEU A 136 -4.90 4.41 0.25
CA LEU A 136 -5.67 3.56 1.15
C LEU A 136 -4.90 2.27 1.38
N THR A 137 -4.62 1.93 2.63
CA THR A 137 -4.07 0.62 3.02
C THR A 137 -5.13 -0.15 3.78
N LEU A 138 -5.34 -1.41 3.42
CA LEU A 138 -6.33 -2.27 4.05
C LEU A 138 -5.67 -3.57 4.48
N THR A 139 -5.64 -3.80 5.79
CA THR A 139 -4.93 -4.94 6.37
C THR A 139 -5.91 -5.87 7.08
N GLY A 140 -5.93 -7.15 6.68
CA GLY A 140 -6.79 -8.17 7.29
C GLY A 140 -8.26 -8.09 6.89
N VAL A 141 -8.59 -7.44 5.77
CA VAL A 141 -9.97 -7.29 5.29
C VAL A 141 -10.46 -8.53 4.52
N CYS A 142 -11.78 -8.69 4.45
CA CYS A 142 -12.42 -9.63 3.52
C CYS A 142 -12.78 -8.93 2.22
N ALA A 143 -12.29 -9.40 1.08
CA ALA A 143 -12.69 -8.87 -0.22
C ALA A 143 -14.16 -9.20 -0.53
N GLY A 144 -14.95 -8.18 -0.88
CA GLY A 144 -16.37 -8.36 -1.17
C GLY A 144 -17.09 -7.07 -1.62
N PRO A 145 -18.42 -7.11 -1.77
CA PRO A 145 -19.20 -5.95 -2.25
C PRO A 145 -19.04 -4.69 -1.39
N GLY A 146 -18.83 -4.85 -0.08
CA GLY A 146 -18.60 -3.73 0.83
C GLY A 146 -17.30 -2.98 0.50
N LEU A 147 -16.22 -3.72 0.27
CA LEU A 147 -14.93 -3.18 -0.12
C LEU A 147 -15.01 -2.43 -1.46
N LEU A 148 -15.76 -2.98 -2.44
CA LEU A 148 -16.00 -2.30 -3.72
C LEU A 148 -16.65 -0.92 -3.53
N ARG A 149 -17.66 -0.84 -2.65
CA ARG A 149 -18.36 0.42 -2.35
C ARG A 149 -17.45 1.45 -1.70
N VAL A 150 -16.47 1.02 -0.91
CA VAL A 150 -15.49 1.94 -0.32
C VAL A 150 -14.55 2.49 -1.37
N VAL A 151 -13.99 1.66 -2.24
CA VAL A 151 -13.15 2.14 -3.35
C VAL A 151 -13.95 3.09 -4.25
N GLN A 152 -15.21 2.77 -4.54
CA GLN A 152 -16.14 3.65 -5.28
C GLN A 152 -16.41 4.98 -4.57
N ALA A 153 -16.36 5.02 -3.24
CA ALA A 153 -16.57 6.23 -2.45
C ALA A 153 -15.33 7.13 -2.39
N LEU A 154 -14.20 6.71 -2.97
CA LEU A 154 -12.91 7.40 -2.95
C LEU A 154 -12.52 7.91 -4.34
N PRO A 155 -13.08 9.04 -4.81
CA PRO A 155 -12.89 9.50 -6.19
C PRO A 155 -11.46 9.98 -6.49
N ARG A 156 -10.61 10.16 -5.48
CA ARG A 156 -9.21 10.59 -5.62
C ARG A 156 -8.21 9.48 -5.31
N LEU A 157 -8.66 8.25 -5.09
CA LEU A 157 -7.76 7.16 -4.75
C LEU A 157 -6.80 6.89 -5.90
N THR A 158 -5.51 7.04 -5.63
CA THR A 158 -4.43 6.79 -6.59
C THR A 158 -3.63 5.55 -6.24
N GLN A 159 -3.51 5.23 -4.94
CA GLN A 159 -2.78 4.06 -4.46
C GLN A 159 -3.65 3.24 -3.51
N LEU A 160 -3.70 1.93 -3.73
CA LEU A 160 -4.42 0.97 -2.91
C LEU A 160 -3.46 -0.15 -2.49
N THR A 161 -3.23 -0.29 -1.20
CA THR A 161 -2.45 -1.40 -0.64
C THR A 161 -3.39 -2.36 0.09
N LEU A 162 -3.29 -3.64 -0.25
CA LEU A 162 -4.11 -4.72 0.27
C LEU A 162 -3.19 -5.73 0.96
N GLU A 163 -3.26 -5.80 2.29
CA GLU A 163 -2.42 -6.66 3.10
C GLU A 163 -3.26 -7.73 3.81
N CYS A 164 -2.79 -8.98 3.83
CA CYS A 164 -3.47 -10.07 4.51
C CYS A 164 -4.97 -10.19 4.16
N VAL A 165 -5.33 -9.88 2.92
CA VAL A 165 -6.73 -9.89 2.45
C VAL A 165 -7.17 -11.33 2.26
N THR A 166 -8.25 -11.68 2.92
CA THR A 166 -8.90 -12.98 2.78
C THR A 166 -10.08 -12.85 1.83
N ALA A 167 -10.29 -13.85 1.00
CA ALA A 167 -11.30 -13.79 -0.05
C ALA A 167 -12.14 -15.06 -0.08
N ILE A 168 -13.44 -14.88 -0.32
CA ILE A 168 -14.29 -15.91 -0.89
C ILE A 168 -14.35 -15.56 -2.38
N VAL A 169 -14.11 -16.53 -3.26
CA VAL A 169 -14.06 -16.36 -4.71
C VAL A 169 -15.20 -15.44 -5.18
N TYR A 170 -14.84 -14.28 -5.74
CA TYR A 170 -15.81 -13.27 -6.13
C TYR A 170 -16.37 -13.58 -7.51
N HIS A 171 -17.52 -14.26 -7.56
CA HIS A 171 -18.24 -14.50 -8.80
C HIS A 171 -19.13 -13.28 -9.11
N GLY A 172 -18.54 -12.31 -9.82
CA GLY A 172 -19.10 -11.13 -10.48
C GLY A 172 -20.57 -10.71 -10.30
N GLY A 173 -20.78 -9.43 -9.99
CA GLY A 173 -22.09 -8.75 -10.08
C GLY A 173 -22.05 -7.23 -9.89
N GLY A 174 -20.91 -6.56 -10.10
CA GLY A 174 -20.72 -5.14 -9.81
C GLY A 174 -20.44 -4.29 -11.05
N ARG A 175 -20.85 -3.02 -11.03
CA ARG A 175 -20.40 -2.01 -12.00
C ARG A 175 -18.94 -1.65 -11.69
N ALA A 176 -18.09 -1.73 -12.70
CA ALA A 176 -16.69 -1.31 -12.61
C ALA A 176 -16.58 0.17 -12.20
N VAL A 177 -15.54 0.51 -11.47
CA VAL A 177 -15.27 1.89 -11.05
C VAL A 177 -14.70 2.67 -12.23
N GLU A 178 -15.30 3.82 -12.57
CA GLU A 178 -14.86 4.66 -13.70
C GLU A 178 -13.51 5.37 -13.42
N SER A 179 -13.20 5.61 -12.15
CA SER A 179 -11.94 6.19 -11.68
C SER A 179 -11.42 5.39 -10.49
N GLY A 180 -10.43 4.52 -10.72
CA GLY A 180 -9.84 3.67 -9.70
C GLY A 180 -8.37 4.00 -9.41
N PRO A 181 -7.75 3.30 -8.45
CA PRO A 181 -6.34 3.46 -8.14
C PRO A 181 -5.46 3.12 -9.35
N ARG A 182 -4.35 3.86 -9.50
CA ARG A 182 -3.30 3.63 -10.50
C ARG A 182 -2.21 2.71 -10.00
N THR A 183 -1.97 2.70 -8.69
CA THR A 183 -1.00 1.82 -8.06
C THR A 183 -1.75 0.88 -7.13
N VAL A 184 -1.57 -0.43 -7.32
CA VAL A 184 -2.12 -1.46 -6.44
C VAL A 184 -0.97 -2.31 -5.92
N ALA A 185 -0.87 -2.44 -4.60
CA ALA A 185 0.07 -3.34 -3.95
C ALA A 185 -0.72 -4.41 -3.18
N ILE A 186 -0.35 -5.66 -3.33
CA ILE A 186 -0.99 -6.81 -2.69
C ILE A 186 0.08 -7.57 -1.94
N CYS A 187 -0.02 -7.63 -0.62
CA CYS A 187 1.00 -8.27 0.22
C CYS A 187 0.38 -9.32 1.14
N GLY A 188 0.99 -10.51 1.23
CA GLY A 188 0.54 -11.57 2.14
C GLY A 188 -0.93 -11.95 1.97
N SER A 189 -1.49 -11.80 0.77
CA SER A 189 -2.93 -11.94 0.50
C SER A 189 -3.17 -12.98 -0.57
N SER A 190 -4.27 -13.73 -0.47
CA SER A 190 -4.62 -14.70 -1.51
C SER A 190 -5.10 -14.00 -2.78
N LEU A 191 -4.58 -14.35 -3.96
CA LEU A 191 -5.02 -13.72 -5.22
C LEU A 191 -6.41 -14.15 -5.70
N ALA A 192 -7.10 -15.03 -4.99
CA ALA A 192 -8.47 -15.42 -5.34
C ALA A 192 -9.47 -14.24 -5.35
N PHE A 193 -9.13 -13.07 -4.76
CA PHE A 193 -9.93 -11.86 -4.90
C PHE A 193 -9.62 -11.00 -6.13
N LEU A 194 -8.65 -11.35 -6.99
CA LEU A 194 -8.30 -10.49 -8.11
C LEU A 194 -9.46 -10.25 -9.10
N GLY A 195 -10.43 -11.17 -9.18
CA GLY A 195 -11.69 -10.93 -9.90
C GLY A 195 -12.50 -9.74 -9.35
N TRP A 196 -12.38 -9.45 -8.04
CA TRP A 196 -12.90 -8.20 -7.45
C TRP A 196 -12.03 -6.99 -7.83
N ALA A 197 -10.70 -7.14 -7.85
CA ALA A 197 -9.78 -6.06 -8.20
C ALA A 197 -9.98 -5.57 -9.65
N ALA A 198 -10.33 -6.48 -10.57
CA ALA A 198 -10.75 -6.16 -11.94
C ALA A 198 -11.90 -5.14 -12.02
N LEU A 199 -12.82 -5.17 -11.05
CA LEU A 199 -13.93 -4.22 -10.98
C LEU A 199 -13.54 -2.94 -10.24
N ALA A 200 -12.74 -3.05 -9.18
CA ALA A 200 -12.37 -1.95 -8.30
C ALA A 200 -11.29 -1.03 -8.89
N ALA A 201 -10.37 -1.62 -9.64
CA ALA A 201 -9.17 -0.98 -10.17
C ALA A 201 -8.88 -1.48 -11.60
N PRO A 202 -9.67 -1.04 -12.60
CA PRO A 202 -9.48 -1.47 -14.00
C PRO A 202 -8.37 -0.69 -14.73
N HIS A 203 -7.81 0.36 -14.13
CA HIS A 203 -6.84 1.28 -14.77
C HIS A 203 -5.50 1.31 -14.03
N VAL A 204 -5.08 0.16 -13.51
CA VAL A 204 -3.82 0.02 -12.79
C VAL A 204 -2.66 0.17 -13.78
N VAL A 205 -1.71 1.01 -13.38
CA VAL A 205 -0.45 1.30 -14.08
C VAL A 205 0.71 0.58 -13.41
N THR A 206 0.69 0.48 -12.09
CA THR A 206 1.69 -0.21 -11.28
C THR A 206 1.02 -1.26 -10.41
N LEU A 207 1.34 -2.52 -10.63
CA LEU A 207 0.87 -3.64 -9.81
C LEU A 207 2.07 -4.24 -9.09
N SER A 208 1.99 -4.36 -7.76
CA SER A 208 2.95 -5.10 -6.96
C SER A 208 2.22 -6.24 -6.26
N VAL A 209 2.74 -7.45 -6.39
CA VAL A 209 2.22 -8.65 -5.74
C VAL A 209 3.35 -9.33 -5.01
N ASP A 210 3.26 -9.33 -3.69
CA ASP A 210 4.16 -10.04 -2.81
C ASP A 210 3.58 -11.42 -2.44
N THR A 211 4.46 -12.37 -2.13
CA THR A 211 4.13 -13.74 -1.70
C THR A 211 3.32 -14.57 -2.72
N LEU A 212 3.60 -14.41 -4.02
CA LEU A 212 2.97 -15.17 -5.09
C LEU A 212 3.37 -16.66 -4.99
N VAL A 213 2.36 -17.54 -5.03
CA VAL A 213 2.52 -18.99 -5.09
C VAL A 213 1.99 -19.55 -6.42
N SER A 214 2.56 -20.66 -6.89
CA SER A 214 2.19 -21.36 -8.13
C SER A 214 0.68 -21.51 -8.36
N ALA A 215 -0.02 -21.96 -7.32
CA ALA A 215 -1.45 -22.22 -7.39
C ALA A 215 -2.29 -20.96 -7.68
N GLU A 216 -1.74 -19.76 -7.45
CA GLU A 216 -2.45 -18.49 -7.60
C GLU A 216 -2.15 -17.78 -8.92
N LEU A 217 -1.22 -18.31 -9.72
CA LEU A 217 -0.78 -17.71 -10.97
C LEU A 217 -1.91 -17.56 -12.00
N HIS A 218 -2.89 -18.47 -11.99
CA HIS A 218 -4.06 -18.38 -12.86
C HIS A 218 -4.97 -17.18 -12.51
N PHE A 219 -5.11 -16.81 -11.23
CA PHE A 219 -5.86 -15.60 -10.83
C PHE A 219 -5.15 -14.34 -11.29
N LEU A 220 -3.81 -14.33 -11.21
CA LEU A 220 -3.00 -13.23 -11.73
C LEU A 220 -3.20 -13.11 -13.24
N ALA A 221 -3.13 -14.22 -13.98
CA ALA A 221 -3.34 -14.23 -15.43
C ALA A 221 -4.70 -13.67 -15.85
N GLU A 222 -5.78 -14.06 -15.17
CA GLU A 222 -7.12 -13.51 -15.40
C GLU A 222 -7.16 -11.99 -15.19
N TYR A 223 -6.47 -11.49 -14.17
CA TYR A 223 -6.45 -10.05 -13.88
C TYR A 223 -5.57 -9.27 -14.86
N LEU A 224 -4.42 -9.81 -15.25
CA LEU A 224 -3.55 -9.22 -16.26
C LEU A 224 -4.23 -9.14 -17.63
N CYS A 225 -5.10 -10.10 -17.98
CA CYS A 225 -5.95 -9.99 -19.17
C CYS A 225 -6.85 -8.74 -19.16
N VAL A 226 -7.27 -8.29 -17.97
CA VAL A 226 -8.07 -7.06 -17.81
C VAL A 226 -7.20 -5.81 -17.86
N LEU A 227 -6.01 -5.86 -17.24
CA LEU A 227 -5.11 -4.71 -17.10
C LEU A 227 -4.17 -4.49 -18.29
N GLY A 228 -4.03 -5.46 -19.19
CA GLY A 228 -2.88 -5.55 -20.09
C GLY A 228 -2.57 -4.31 -20.93
N ALA A 229 -3.58 -3.53 -21.31
CA ALA A 229 -3.37 -2.28 -22.05
C ALA A 229 -2.88 -1.10 -21.20
N THR A 230 -3.08 -1.11 -19.88
CA THR A 230 -2.75 0.01 -18.98
C THR A 230 -1.56 -0.24 -18.08
N LEU A 231 -1.22 -1.51 -17.83
CA LEU A 231 -0.15 -1.88 -16.92
C LEU A 231 1.21 -1.55 -17.52
N GLN A 232 2.00 -0.75 -16.80
CA GLN A 232 3.35 -0.32 -17.20
C GLN A 232 4.43 -0.92 -16.30
N HIS A 233 4.13 -1.13 -15.02
CA HIS A 233 5.08 -1.63 -14.04
C HIS A 233 4.46 -2.82 -13.29
N LEU A 234 5.18 -3.93 -13.24
CA LEU A 234 4.75 -5.14 -12.56
C LEU A 234 5.87 -5.67 -11.68
N ASP A 235 5.64 -5.68 -10.37
CA ASP A 235 6.56 -6.25 -9.38
C ASP A 235 5.95 -7.54 -8.81
N LEU A 236 6.66 -8.66 -8.95
CA LEU A 236 6.23 -9.97 -8.46
C LEU A 236 7.28 -10.54 -7.52
N THR A 237 6.88 -10.90 -6.31
CA THR A 237 7.72 -11.65 -5.37
C THR A 237 7.21 -13.08 -5.24
N PHE A 238 8.04 -14.04 -5.59
CA PHE A 238 7.69 -15.46 -5.54
C PHE A 238 8.11 -16.07 -4.21
N PHE A 239 7.19 -16.78 -3.55
CA PHE A 239 7.52 -17.54 -2.36
C PHE A 239 8.20 -18.88 -2.69
N ASP A 240 7.76 -19.54 -3.77
CA ASP A 240 8.33 -20.79 -4.32
C ASP A 240 7.92 -20.84 -5.81
N LEU A 241 8.90 -20.89 -6.73
CA LEU A 241 8.63 -20.92 -8.16
C LEU A 241 8.78 -22.35 -8.72
N ASP A 242 7.66 -22.94 -9.14
CA ASP A 242 7.69 -24.20 -9.90
C ASP A 242 8.25 -23.94 -11.31
N PRO A 243 9.12 -24.83 -11.85
CA PRO A 243 9.57 -24.75 -13.24
C PRO A 243 8.45 -24.56 -14.28
N LEU A 244 7.28 -25.15 -14.05
CA LEU A 244 6.12 -24.99 -14.95
C LEU A 244 5.57 -23.56 -14.95
N ASP A 245 5.63 -22.87 -13.82
CA ASP A 245 5.18 -21.48 -13.71
C ASP A 245 6.15 -20.53 -14.38
N ALA A 246 7.46 -20.79 -14.23
CA ALA A 246 8.50 -20.04 -14.93
C ALA A 246 8.24 -20.04 -16.45
N PHE A 247 7.84 -21.18 -17.00
CA PHE A 247 7.48 -21.33 -18.41
C PHE A 247 6.16 -20.64 -18.77
N ALA A 248 5.19 -20.56 -17.84
CA ALA A 248 3.90 -19.93 -18.07
C ALA A 248 3.93 -18.39 -18.03
N LEU A 249 4.87 -17.80 -17.29
CA LEU A 249 4.96 -16.33 -17.10
C LEU A 249 4.95 -15.52 -18.41
N PRO A 250 5.73 -15.84 -19.45
CA PRO A 250 5.69 -15.10 -20.71
C PRO A 250 4.29 -15.11 -21.35
N THR A 251 3.62 -16.26 -21.37
CA THR A 251 2.25 -16.39 -21.89
C THR A 251 1.24 -15.61 -21.07
N ILE A 252 1.42 -15.58 -19.74
CA ILE A 252 0.56 -14.81 -18.82
C ILE A 252 0.72 -13.31 -19.02
N LEU A 253 1.91 -12.86 -19.44
CA LEU A 253 2.23 -11.46 -19.70
C LEU A 253 1.92 -11.02 -21.12
N GLU A 254 1.56 -11.93 -22.04
CA GLU A 254 1.19 -11.62 -23.44
C GLU A 254 0.15 -10.47 -23.56
N PRO A 255 -0.88 -10.36 -22.70
CA PRO A 255 -1.83 -9.25 -22.77
C PRO A 255 -1.22 -7.88 -22.41
N CYS A 256 -0.08 -7.86 -21.71
CA CYS A 256 0.54 -6.67 -21.12
C CYS A 256 1.40 -5.89 -22.14
N ILE A 257 0.78 -5.41 -23.21
CA ILE A 257 1.45 -4.74 -24.33
C ILE A 257 2.11 -3.40 -23.98
N SER A 258 1.70 -2.78 -22.87
CA SER A 258 2.21 -1.49 -22.39
C SER A 258 3.26 -1.64 -21.29
N LEU A 259 3.70 -2.86 -21.01
CA LEU A 259 4.55 -3.16 -19.87
C LEU A 259 5.99 -2.72 -20.15
N GLU A 260 6.46 -1.75 -19.36
CA GLU A 260 7.79 -1.13 -19.49
C GLU A 260 8.80 -1.80 -18.55
N MET A 261 8.34 -2.26 -17.38
CA MET A 261 9.19 -2.81 -16.31
C MET A 261 8.56 -4.05 -15.66
N LEU A 262 9.27 -5.18 -15.66
CA LEU A 262 9.09 -6.31 -14.74
C LEU A 262 10.09 -6.16 -13.60
N ARG A 263 9.67 -6.40 -12.38
CA ARG A 263 10.57 -6.85 -11.33
C ARG A 263 10.17 -8.22 -10.86
N LEU A 264 11.14 -9.12 -10.82
CA LEU A 264 10.98 -10.47 -10.30
C LEU A 264 11.85 -10.59 -9.07
N HIS A 265 11.23 -10.70 -7.91
CA HIS A 265 11.89 -10.89 -6.64
C HIS A 265 11.92 -12.39 -6.31
N PHE A 266 13.11 -12.90 -6.05
CA PHE A 266 13.35 -14.29 -5.71
C PHE A 266 13.95 -14.41 -4.32
N ASN A 267 13.42 -15.38 -3.56
CA ASN A 267 13.89 -15.69 -2.21
C ASN A 267 15.07 -16.69 -2.21
N SER A 268 15.37 -17.33 -3.35
CA SER A 268 16.46 -18.31 -3.45
C SER A 268 17.17 -18.30 -4.81
N GLU A 269 18.46 -18.63 -4.83
CA GLU A 269 19.24 -18.81 -6.07
C GLU A 269 18.68 -19.94 -6.94
N HIS A 270 18.12 -20.97 -6.32
CA HIS A 270 17.53 -22.09 -7.03
C HIS A 270 16.35 -21.67 -7.91
N ASP A 271 15.53 -20.73 -7.43
CA ASP A 271 14.40 -20.18 -8.20
C ASP A 271 14.90 -19.32 -9.36
N ILE A 272 15.98 -18.57 -9.16
CA ILE A 272 16.65 -17.79 -10.21
C ILE A 272 17.15 -18.72 -11.31
N ARG A 273 17.88 -19.79 -10.96
CA ARG A 273 18.39 -20.78 -11.93
C ARG A 273 17.25 -21.46 -12.71
N ARG A 274 16.14 -21.79 -12.03
CA ARG A 274 14.93 -22.34 -12.68
C ARG A 274 14.31 -21.34 -13.65
N PHE A 275 14.19 -20.08 -13.24
CA PHE A 275 13.66 -19.03 -14.10
C PHE A 275 14.49 -18.88 -15.37
N PHE A 276 15.83 -18.87 -15.28
CA PHE A 276 16.69 -18.81 -16.47
C PHE A 276 16.63 -20.07 -17.34
N ALA A 277 16.53 -21.25 -16.72
CA ALA A 277 16.47 -22.51 -17.47
C ALA A 277 15.17 -22.63 -18.31
N PHE A 278 14.05 -22.09 -17.82
CA PHE A 278 12.72 -22.35 -18.40
C PHE A 278 11.96 -21.10 -18.86
N GLY A 279 12.07 -19.98 -18.14
CA GLY A 279 11.28 -18.76 -18.39
C GLY A 279 11.78 -17.91 -19.56
N CYS A 280 13.06 -18.00 -19.92
CA CYS A 280 13.65 -17.22 -21.02
C CYS A 280 13.13 -17.61 -22.41
N GLN A 281 12.56 -18.80 -22.57
CA GLN A 281 12.24 -19.38 -23.87
C GLN A 281 10.88 -18.94 -24.45
N GLY A 282 10.12 -18.11 -23.71
CA GLY A 282 8.77 -17.70 -24.10
C GLY A 282 8.69 -16.35 -24.84
N PRO A 283 7.53 -16.04 -25.45
CA PRO A 283 7.28 -14.76 -26.11
C PRO A 283 7.04 -13.67 -25.05
N TRP A 284 8.07 -12.89 -24.73
CA TRP A 284 7.96 -11.74 -23.85
C TRP A 284 7.40 -10.51 -24.59
N PRO A 285 6.70 -9.60 -23.88
CA PRO A 285 6.30 -8.31 -24.44
C PRO A 285 7.53 -7.54 -25.00
N PRO A 286 7.39 -6.88 -26.16
CA PRO A 286 8.50 -6.17 -26.79
C PRO A 286 8.88 -4.89 -26.02
N ALA A 287 10.18 -4.54 -26.00
CA ALA A 287 10.72 -3.31 -25.42
C ALA A 287 10.49 -3.16 -23.91
N MET A 288 10.58 -4.28 -23.20
CA MET A 288 10.36 -4.38 -21.77
C MET A 288 11.69 -4.58 -21.03
N ARG A 289 11.86 -3.93 -19.87
CA ARG A 289 13.00 -4.12 -18.98
C ARG A 289 12.64 -5.13 -17.88
N ILE A 290 13.48 -6.12 -17.65
CA ILE A 290 13.32 -7.13 -16.60
C ILE A 290 14.41 -6.90 -15.55
N GLU A 291 14.02 -6.52 -14.33
CA GLU A 291 14.93 -6.46 -13.19
C GLU A 291 14.72 -7.71 -12.33
N ILE A 292 15.77 -8.49 -12.14
CA ILE A 292 15.78 -9.63 -11.24
C ILE A 292 16.37 -9.16 -9.92
N VAL A 293 15.56 -9.20 -8.86
CA VAL A 293 15.95 -8.74 -7.53
C VAL A 293 16.17 -9.95 -6.63
N VAL A 294 17.33 -10.00 -5.99
CA VAL A 294 17.68 -11.06 -5.05
C VAL A 294 17.56 -10.51 -3.65
N ASP A 295 16.59 -11.02 -2.89
CA ASP A 295 16.39 -10.65 -1.51
C ASP A 295 17.32 -11.49 -0.62
N HIS A 296 18.17 -10.80 0.18
CA HIS A 296 19.21 -11.36 1.05
C HIS A 296 20.48 -11.91 0.36
N PRO A 297 21.40 -11.04 -0.09
CA PRO A 297 22.61 -11.45 -0.83
C PRO A 297 23.70 -12.14 0.03
N THR A 298 23.53 -12.27 1.35
CA THR A 298 24.65 -12.47 2.29
C THR A 298 25.31 -13.85 2.29
N GLU A 299 24.85 -14.83 1.50
CA GLU A 299 25.45 -16.17 1.45
C GLU A 299 25.70 -16.71 0.03
N PHE A 300 25.56 -15.90 -1.02
CA PHE A 300 25.59 -16.40 -2.39
C PHE A 300 26.91 -16.08 -3.12
N GLU A 301 27.73 -17.12 -3.36
CA GLU A 301 28.75 -17.08 -4.41
C GLU A 301 28.05 -17.37 -5.74
N PHE A 302 27.76 -16.34 -6.53
CA PHE A 302 27.34 -16.54 -7.92
C PHE A 302 28.48 -17.27 -8.64
N ASP A 303 28.22 -18.50 -9.04
CA ASP A 303 29.11 -19.25 -9.93
C ASP A 303 29.26 -18.46 -11.24
N SER A 304 30.45 -18.47 -11.86
CA SER A 304 30.78 -17.69 -13.05
C SER A 304 29.85 -17.93 -14.26
N ASP A 305 29.05 -18.99 -14.22
CA ASP A 305 28.04 -19.31 -15.24
C ASP A 305 26.87 -18.31 -15.28
N CYS A 306 26.63 -17.54 -14.20
CA CYS A 306 25.63 -16.46 -14.19
C CYS A 306 26.16 -15.13 -14.75
N GLU A 307 27.43 -15.00 -15.09
CA GLU A 307 27.95 -13.77 -15.73
C GLU A 307 27.56 -13.67 -17.22
N ASN A 308 27.09 -14.76 -17.84
CA ASN A 308 26.64 -14.78 -19.24
C ASN A 308 25.13 -14.59 -19.43
N LEU A 309 24.42 -13.98 -18.47
CA LEU A 309 22.98 -13.74 -18.59
C LEU A 309 22.60 -12.83 -19.77
N ASP A 310 23.49 -11.92 -20.16
CA ASP A 310 23.31 -11.06 -21.34
C ASP A 310 23.27 -11.88 -22.65
N GLU A 311 23.93 -13.05 -22.71
CA GLU A 311 23.92 -13.92 -23.90
C GLU A 311 22.58 -14.64 -24.09
N LEU A 312 21.88 -14.97 -22.99
CA LEU A 312 20.61 -15.69 -23.04
C LEU A 312 19.45 -14.85 -23.59
N PHE A 313 19.55 -13.53 -23.48
CA PHE A 313 18.51 -12.59 -23.92
C PHE A 313 18.90 -11.75 -25.13
N HIS A 314 20.09 -11.93 -25.71
CA HIS A 314 20.64 -11.05 -26.74
C HIS A 314 19.78 -10.95 -28.01
N ASP A 315 18.99 -11.99 -28.33
CA ASP A 315 18.09 -12.04 -29.50
C ASP A 315 16.69 -11.46 -29.24
N SER A 316 16.35 -11.19 -27.97
CA SER A 316 15.09 -10.59 -27.55
C SER A 316 15.34 -9.14 -27.15
N ASN A 317 14.54 -8.18 -27.62
CA ASN A 317 14.65 -6.75 -27.24
C ASN A 317 14.32 -6.50 -25.75
N ILE A 318 14.96 -7.22 -24.84
CA ILE A 318 14.72 -7.28 -23.40
C ILE A 318 16.03 -6.90 -22.73
N ASP A 319 15.98 -5.83 -21.94
CA ASP A 319 17.09 -5.42 -21.09
C ASP A 319 16.94 -6.13 -19.74
N VAL A 320 17.87 -7.03 -19.41
CA VAL A 320 17.84 -7.81 -18.16
C VAL A 320 18.92 -7.29 -17.23
N CYS A 321 18.53 -6.90 -16.01
CA CYS A 321 19.46 -6.43 -15.00
C CYS A 321 19.27 -7.23 -13.70
N VAL A 322 20.36 -7.75 -13.12
CA VAL A 322 20.33 -8.34 -11.78
C VAL A 322 20.68 -7.26 -10.76
N VAL A 323 19.76 -6.98 -9.84
CA VAL A 323 19.92 -5.96 -8.80
C VAL A 323 19.98 -6.65 -7.43
N HIS A 324 21.03 -6.34 -6.68
CA HIS A 324 21.15 -6.81 -5.30
C HIS A 324 20.39 -5.85 -4.39
N SER A 325 19.45 -6.39 -3.62
CA SER A 325 18.74 -5.67 -2.55
C SER A 325 19.76 -5.23 -1.50
N SER A 326 20.01 -3.92 -1.38
CA SER A 326 20.89 -3.38 -0.33
C SER A 326 20.17 -3.48 1.02
N ALA A 327 20.73 -4.26 1.94
CA ALA A 327 20.24 -4.43 3.31
C ALA A 327 20.22 -3.13 4.12
#